data_AF-A0A533VWE3-F1
#
_entry.id   AF-A0A533VWE3-F1
#
_cell.length_a   1.000
_cell.length_b   1.000
_cell.length_c   1.000
_cell.angle_alpha   90.00
_cell.angle_beta   90.00
_cell.angle_gamma   90.00
#
_symmetry.space_group_name_H-M   'P 1'
#
loop_
_entity.id
_entity.type
_entity.pdbx_description
1 polymer ?
#
loop_
_entity_poly.entity_id
_entity_poly.type
_entity_poly.pdbx_seq_one_letter_code
_entity_poly.pdbx_strand_id
1 'polypeptide(L)'
;MNVEVRSVRGRKKYYLAHSYRRAGRPEKVRVFLGYDLSSGELRKRLKTARVRLENRADALKQIRDPYTVSLDSYETAELRGLASDTKVRMIHLSEEGWQRFTEAFAYNTNAIEGSTVTDDEVKAVLAGGMWPERPK
;
A
#
# COMPACT_ATOMS: atom_id res chain seq x y z
N MET A 1 -15.43 1.89 -17.95
CA MET A 1 -15.72 0.45 -17.68
C MET A 1 -16.57 -0.07 -18.82
N ASN A 2 -16.44 -1.34 -19.18
CA ASN A 2 -17.15 -1.95 -20.30
C ASN A 2 -17.56 -3.40 -19.99
N VAL A 3 -18.71 -3.84 -20.52
CA VAL A 3 -19.12 -5.24 -20.42
C VAL A 3 -18.43 -6.05 -21.51
N GLU A 4 -17.68 -7.08 -21.12
CA GLU A 4 -17.08 -8.05 -22.04
C GLU A 4 -17.92 -9.33 -22.05
N VAL A 5 -18.18 -9.87 -23.24
CA VAL A 5 -18.87 -11.16 -23.42
C VAL A 5 -17.91 -12.14 -24.06
N ARG A 6 -17.80 -13.34 -23.49
CA ARG A 6 -16.96 -14.43 -24.03
C ARG A 6 -17.78 -15.70 -24.17
N SER A 7 -17.72 -16.35 -25.33
CA SER A 7 -18.34 -17.66 -25.52
C SER A 7 -17.37 -18.76 -25.09
N VAL A 8 -17.77 -19.64 -24.18
CA VAL A 8 -16.96 -20.77 -23.72
C VAL A 8 -17.86 -22.00 -23.60
N ARG A 9 -17.52 -23.09 -24.31
CA ARG A 9 -18.29 -24.35 -24.31
C ARG A 9 -19.80 -24.13 -24.55
N GLY A 10 -20.14 -23.27 -25.51
CA GLY A 10 -21.53 -22.97 -25.87
C GLY A 10 -22.27 -21.98 -24.96
N ARG A 11 -21.66 -21.50 -23.87
CA ARG A 11 -22.29 -20.56 -22.92
C ARG A 11 -21.64 -19.18 -22.98
N LYS A 12 -22.44 -18.12 -22.83
CA LYS A 12 -21.97 -16.73 -22.81
C LYS A 12 -21.57 -16.33 -21.39
N LYS A 13 -20.29 -16.07 -21.16
CA LYS A 13 -19.74 -15.49 -19.93
C LYS A 13 -19.75 -13.98 -20.01
N TYR A 14 -20.28 -13.33 -18.98
CA TYR A 14 -20.33 -11.87 -18.87
C TYR A 14 -19.34 -11.37 -17.83
N TYR A 15 -18.61 -10.31 -18.17
CA TYR A 15 -17.66 -9.65 -17.28
C TYR A 15 -17.86 -8.14 -17.31
N LEU A 16 -17.68 -7.48 -16.16
CA LEU A 16 -17.46 -6.04 -16.13
C LEU A 16 -15.96 -5.80 -16.06
N ALA A 17 -15.41 -5.12 -17.08
CA ALA A 17 -14.00 -4.82 -17.19
C ALA A 17 -13.73 -3.33 -16.95
N HIS A 18 -12.60 -3.05 -16.32
CA HIS A 18 -12.04 -1.71 -16.18
C HIS A 18 -10.56 -1.76 -16.52
N SER A 19 -10.17 -0.93 -17.49
CA SER A 19 -8.77 -0.71 -17.79
C SER A 19 -8.28 0.55 -17.09
N TYR A 20 -7.11 0.47 -16.46
CA TYR A 20 -6.37 1.62 -15.93
C TYR A 20 -4.92 1.55 -16.42
N ARG A 21 -4.18 2.66 -16.32
CA ARG A 21 -2.76 2.69 -16.67
C ARG A 21 -1.91 2.50 -15.42
N ARG A 22 -0.94 1.60 -15.50
CA ARG A 22 0.15 1.40 -14.52
C ARG A 22 1.42 1.19 -15.32
N ALA A 23 2.51 1.88 -15.00
CA ALA A 23 3.76 1.81 -15.76
C ALA A 23 3.63 2.15 -17.26
N GLY A 24 2.74 3.08 -17.63
CA GLY A 24 2.45 3.41 -19.03
C GLY A 24 1.78 2.28 -19.82
N ARG A 25 1.53 1.12 -19.20
CA ARG A 25 0.86 -0.04 -19.80
C ARG A 25 -0.61 -0.10 -19.34
N PRO A 26 -1.55 -0.44 -20.23
CA PRO A 26 -2.93 -0.66 -19.84
C PRO A 26 -3.05 -1.99 -19.08
N GLU A 27 -3.37 -1.93 -17.80
CA GLU A 27 -3.80 -3.09 -17.02
C GLU A 27 -5.32 -3.18 -16.99
N LYS A 28 -5.84 -4.40 -16.85
CA LYS A 28 -7.28 -4.66 -16.91
C LYS A 28 -7.74 -5.57 -15.79
N VAL A 29 -8.62 -5.05 -14.95
CA VAL A 29 -9.31 -5.81 -13.91
C VAL A 29 -10.70 -6.17 -14.42
N ARG A 30 -11.15 -7.39 -14.11
CA ARG A 30 -12.46 -7.90 -14.51
C ARG A 30 -13.18 -8.49 -13.30
N VAL A 31 -14.48 -8.24 -13.22
CA VAL A 31 -15.40 -8.92 -12.30
C VAL A 31 -16.34 -9.79 -13.12
N PHE A 32 -16.42 -11.06 -12.75
CA PHE A 32 -17.33 -12.01 -13.39
C PHE A 32 -18.78 -11.73 -12.98
N LEU A 33 -19.68 -11.64 -13.96
CA LEU A 33 -21.09 -11.33 -13.74
C LEU A 33 -21.96 -12.60 -13.76
N GLY A 34 -21.60 -13.62 -14.54
CA GLY A 34 -22.38 -14.85 -14.67
C GLY A 34 -22.38 -15.44 -16.08
N TYR A 35 -23.16 -16.51 -16.26
CA TYR A 35 -23.41 -17.18 -17.54
C TYR A 35 -24.80 -16.86 -18.05
N ASP A 36 -24.95 -16.71 -19.37
CA ASP A 36 -26.23 -16.67 -20.10
C ASP A 36 -27.27 -15.72 -19.47
N LEU A 37 -26.81 -14.55 -19.02
CA LEU A 37 -27.63 -13.60 -18.28
C LEU A 37 -28.65 -12.91 -19.19
N SER A 38 -29.88 -12.79 -18.71
CA SER A 38 -30.89 -11.92 -19.32
C SER A 38 -30.52 -10.44 -19.16
N SER A 39 -31.12 -9.56 -19.98
CA SER A 39 -30.88 -8.12 -19.93
C SER A 39 -31.28 -7.47 -18.59
N GLY A 40 -32.27 -8.03 -17.89
CA GLY A 40 -32.69 -7.59 -16.55
C GLY A 40 -31.71 -8.01 -15.45
N GLU A 41 -31.25 -9.27 -15.48
CA GLU A 41 -30.27 -9.78 -14.51
C GLU A 41 -28.92 -9.09 -14.67
N LEU A 42 -28.49 -8.84 -15.91
CA LEU A 42 -27.26 -8.13 -16.20
C LEU A 42 -27.26 -6.74 -15.57
N ARG A 43 -28.37 -5.98 -15.70
CA ARG A 43 -28.51 -4.64 -15.09
C ARG A 43 -28.41 -4.68 -13.56
N LYS A 44 -29.07 -5.65 -12.92
CA LYS A 44 -29.01 -5.81 -11.46
C LYS A 44 -27.58 -6.12 -11.00
N ARG A 45 -26.91 -7.07 -11.65
CA ARG A 45 -25.54 -7.48 -11.30
C ARG A 45 -24.50 -6.41 -11.60
N LEU A 46 -24.71 -5.58 -12.63
CA LEU A 46 -23.83 -4.46 -12.97
C LEU A 46 -23.71 -3.45 -11.84
N LYS A 47 -24.82 -3.10 -11.15
CA LYS A 47 -24.80 -2.12 -10.05
C LYS A 47 -23.87 -2.57 -8.92
N THR A 48 -23.98 -3.84 -8.50
CA THR A 48 -23.14 -4.40 -7.44
C THR A 48 -21.70 -4.67 -7.90
N ALA A 49 -21.53 -5.12 -9.14
CA ALA A 49 -20.21 -5.42 -9.70
C ALA A 49 -19.38 -4.16 -9.92
N ARG A 50 -20.01 -3.02 -10.21
CA ARG A 50 -19.33 -1.73 -10.35
C ARG A 50 -18.62 -1.32 -9.07
N VAL A 51 -19.33 -1.32 -7.94
CA VAL A 51 -18.74 -1.01 -6.62
C VAL A 51 -17.59 -1.95 -6.28
N ARG A 52 -17.78 -3.26 -6.52
CA ARG A 52 -16.71 -4.25 -6.30
C ARG A 52 -15.48 -4.02 -7.20
N LEU A 53 -15.70 -3.64 -8.45
CA LEU A 53 -14.63 -3.40 -9.40
C LEU A 53 -13.88 -2.10 -9.09
N GLU A 54 -14.59 -1.05 -8.68
CA GLU A 54 -14.02 0.21 -8.19
C GLU A 54 -13.15 -0.06 -6.96
N ASN A 55 -13.68 -0.71 -5.92
CA ASN A 55 -12.91 -1.09 -4.73
C ASN A 55 -11.67 -1.93 -5.06
N ARG A 56 -11.79 -2.88 -6.01
CA ARG A 56 -10.65 -3.71 -6.42
C ARG A 56 -9.61 -2.93 -7.21
N ALA A 57 -10.03 -2.01 -8.06
CA ALA A 57 -9.12 -1.13 -8.79
C ALA A 57 -8.42 -0.17 -7.82
N ASP A 58 -9.13 0.37 -6.83
CA ASP A 58 -8.56 1.29 -5.84
C ASP A 58 -7.64 0.57 -4.85
N ALA A 59 -7.96 -0.64 -4.41
CA ALA A 59 -7.05 -1.47 -3.61
C ALA A 59 -5.74 -1.79 -4.35
N LEU A 60 -5.77 -1.90 -5.68
CA LEU A 60 -4.57 -2.10 -6.51
C LEU A 60 -3.76 -0.80 -6.73
N LYS A 61 -4.36 0.37 -6.47
CA LYS A 61 -3.68 1.67 -6.42
C LYS A 61 -3.12 1.99 -5.03
N GLN A 62 -3.70 1.39 -3.98
CA GLN A 62 -3.22 1.60 -2.63
C GLN A 62 -1.81 1.03 -2.47
N ILE A 63 -0.97 1.77 -1.74
CA ILE A 63 0.33 1.30 -1.29
C ILE A 63 0.06 0.04 -0.45
N ARG A 64 0.57 -1.10 -0.93
CA ARG A 64 0.48 -2.36 -0.21
C ARG A 64 1.22 -2.23 1.11
N ASP A 65 0.85 -3.03 2.10
CA ASP A 65 1.45 -2.98 3.42
C ASP A 65 3.00 -3.01 3.30
N PRO A 66 3.68 -1.91 3.67
CA PRO A 66 5.11 -1.75 3.44
C PRO A 66 5.95 -2.70 4.28
N TYR A 67 5.37 -3.32 5.31
CA TYR A 67 6.06 -4.32 6.14
C TYR A 67 6.00 -5.73 5.55
N THR A 68 5.07 -6.00 4.64
CA THR A 68 4.87 -7.34 4.06
C THR A 68 5.16 -7.41 2.57
N VAL A 69 5.32 -6.26 1.91
CA VAL A 69 5.50 -6.21 0.45
C VAL A 69 6.65 -5.27 0.08
N SER A 70 7.65 -5.82 -0.59
CA SER A 70 8.68 -5.02 -1.26
C SER A 70 8.10 -4.33 -2.49
N LEU A 71 8.53 -3.09 -2.72
CA LEU A 71 8.14 -2.32 -3.90
C LEU A 71 8.61 -3.03 -5.17
N ASP A 72 7.74 -3.03 -6.18
CA ASP A 72 8.11 -3.53 -7.50
C ASP A 72 9.04 -2.55 -8.24
N SER A 73 9.60 -2.99 -9.37
CA SER A 73 10.54 -2.19 -10.15
C SER A 73 9.92 -0.89 -10.68
N TYR A 74 8.61 -0.87 -10.91
CA TYR A 74 7.90 0.32 -11.37
C TYR A 74 7.72 1.31 -10.21
N GLU A 75 7.23 0.84 -9.05
CA GLU A 75 7.06 1.63 -7.84
C GLU A 75 8.41 2.24 -7.40
N THR A 76 9.49 1.47 -7.49
CA THR A 76 10.85 1.94 -7.20
C THR A 76 11.32 3.03 -8.19
N ALA A 77 11.01 2.87 -9.48
CA ALA A 77 11.34 3.87 -10.49
C ALA A 77 10.53 5.16 -10.31
N GLU A 78 9.26 5.05 -9.94
CA GLU A 78 8.39 6.19 -9.63
C GLU A 78 8.92 6.98 -8.43
N LEU A 79 9.33 6.30 -7.36
CA LEU A 79 9.98 6.94 -6.21
C LEU A 79 11.28 7.66 -6.58
N ARG A 80 12.12 7.07 -7.44
CA ARG A 80 13.32 7.74 -7.95
C ARG A 80 12.98 8.97 -8.80
N GLY A 81 11.90 8.92 -9.57
CA GLY A 81 11.39 10.06 -10.31
C GLY A 81 10.96 11.20 -9.37
N LEU A 82 10.22 10.88 -8.31
CA LEU A 82 9.81 11.85 -7.29
C LEU A 82 11.01 12.47 -6.57
N ALA A 83 12.05 11.68 -6.30
CA ALA A 83 13.30 12.18 -5.73
C ALA A 83 14.06 13.14 -6.65
N SER A 84 13.91 12.98 -7.97
CA SER A 84 14.54 13.86 -8.97
C SER A 84 13.78 15.17 -9.18
N ASP A 85 12.49 15.21 -8.84
CA ASP A 85 11.70 16.44 -8.74
C ASP A 85 12.12 17.14 -7.43
N THR A 86 12.79 18.28 -7.54
CA THR A 86 13.65 18.93 -6.52
C THR A 86 12.98 19.31 -5.19
N LYS A 87 11.71 18.95 -4.98
CA LYS A 87 10.93 19.25 -3.78
C LYS A 87 11.19 18.29 -2.62
N VAL A 88 11.81 17.13 -2.87
CA VAL A 88 12.05 16.12 -1.82
C VAL A 88 13.53 15.78 -1.73
N ARG A 89 14.15 16.09 -0.59
CA ARG A 89 15.52 15.65 -0.29
C ARG A 89 15.48 14.23 0.24
N MET A 90 16.02 13.28 -0.53
CA MET A 90 16.20 11.91 -0.05
C MET A 90 17.46 11.82 0.81
N ILE A 91 17.30 11.37 2.05
CA ILE A 91 18.40 11.12 2.99
C ILE A 91 18.46 9.61 3.18
N HIS A 92 19.61 9.03 2.84
CA HIS A 92 19.90 7.63 3.14
C HIS A 92 20.74 7.60 4.39
N LEU A 93 20.19 7.04 5.48
CA LEU A 93 20.91 6.91 6.73
C LEU A 93 21.92 5.76 6.61
N SER A 94 23.15 5.99 7.08
CA SER A 94 24.08 4.90 7.39
C SER A 94 23.53 4.07 8.55
N GLU A 95 24.17 2.94 8.86
CA GLU A 95 23.81 2.15 10.04
C GLU A 95 23.88 2.99 11.32
N GLU A 96 24.95 3.78 11.48
CA GLU A 96 25.11 4.73 12.58
C GLU A 96 24.02 5.83 12.55
N GLY A 97 23.63 6.28 11.34
CA GLY A 97 22.54 7.25 11.17
C GLY A 97 21.20 6.68 11.59
N TRP A 98 20.93 5.42 11.27
CA TRP A 98 19.74 4.69 11.70
C TRP A 98 19.71 4.54 13.21
N GLN A 99 20.83 4.16 13.82
CA GLN A 99 20.94 4.05 15.26
C GLN A 99 20.60 5.38 15.95
N ARG A 100 21.24 6.49 15.54
CA ARG A 100 20.95 7.83 16.09
C ARG A 100 19.51 8.25 15.86
N PHE A 101 18.94 7.94 14.69
CA PHE A 101 17.54 8.22 14.41
C PHE A 101 16.62 7.45 15.35
N THR A 102 16.86 6.16 15.54
CA THR A 102 16.05 5.31 16.42
C THR A 102 16.13 5.76 17.88
N GLU A 103 17.33 6.09 18.37
CA GLU A 103 17.54 6.64 19.72
C GLU A 103 16.75 7.95 19.91
N ALA A 104 16.94 8.91 19.01
CA ALA A 104 16.25 10.19 19.07
C ALA A 104 14.73 10.05 18.91
N PHE A 105 14.27 9.18 18.01
CA PHE A 105 12.86 8.93 17.81
C PHE A 105 12.22 8.36 19.08
N ALA A 106 12.80 7.29 19.63
CA ALA A 106 12.29 6.62 20.84
C ALA A 106 12.25 7.57 22.05
N TYR A 107 13.31 8.35 22.26
CA TYR A 107 13.33 9.35 23.33
C TYR A 107 12.25 10.41 23.13
N ASN A 108 12.20 11.06 21.96
CA ASN A 108 11.29 12.18 21.74
C ASN A 108 9.82 11.77 21.78
N THR A 109 9.45 10.63 21.18
CA THR A 109 8.05 10.16 21.21
C THR A 109 7.62 9.82 22.62
N ASN A 110 8.47 9.11 23.38
CA ASN A 110 8.15 8.74 24.76
C ASN A 110 8.09 9.98 25.67
N ALA A 111 8.98 10.95 25.49
CA ALA A 111 8.95 12.21 26.23
C ALA A 111 7.66 13.01 25.97
N ILE A 112 7.21 13.06 24.71
CA ILE A 112 5.91 13.67 24.34
C ILE A 112 4.75 12.95 25.02
N GLU A 113 4.82 11.62 25.15
CA GLU A 113 3.83 10.80 25.85
C GLU A 113 3.95 10.85 27.39
N GLY A 114 4.89 11.63 27.93
CA GLY A 114 5.05 11.86 29.37
C GLY A 114 6.00 10.91 30.08
N SER A 115 6.82 10.17 29.34
CA SER A 115 7.90 9.36 29.91
C SER A 115 8.98 10.23 30.54
N THR A 116 9.48 9.79 31.71
CA THR A 116 10.61 10.45 32.42
C THR A 116 11.96 9.79 32.11
N VAL A 117 11.98 8.82 31.19
CA VAL A 117 13.21 8.15 30.75
C VAL A 117 14.10 9.14 30.00
N THR A 118 15.36 9.20 30.41
CA THR A 118 16.39 10.07 29.84
C THR A 118 16.92 9.52 28.52
N ASP A 119 17.55 10.39 27.72
CA ASP A 119 18.19 10.00 26.46
C ASP A 119 19.26 8.90 26.65
N ASP A 120 20.05 8.98 27.74
CA ASP A 120 21.05 7.97 28.07
C ASP A 120 20.42 6.62 28.45
N GLU A 121 19.29 6.63 29.16
CA GLU A 121 18.55 5.40 29.48
C GLU A 121 17.94 4.78 28.22
N VAL A 122 17.44 5.59 27.27
CA VAL A 122 16.97 5.08 25.97
C VAL A 122 18.11 4.41 25.22
N LYS A 123 19.29 5.02 25.17
CA LYS A 123 20.48 4.42 24.55
C LYS A 123 20.88 3.11 25.22
N ALA A 124 20.88 3.07 26.55
CA ALA A 124 21.19 1.86 27.32
C ALA A 124 20.18 0.72 27.07
N VAL A 125 18.89 1.04 26.99
CA VAL A 125 17.83 0.09 26.67
C VAL A 125 18.01 -0.46 25.25
N LEU A 126 18.23 0.41 24.26
CA LEU A 126 18.37 0.00 22.86
C LEU A 126 19.65 -0.80 22.59
N ALA A 127 20.77 -0.43 23.24
CA ALA A 127 22.06 -1.09 23.03
C ALA A 127 22.18 -2.43 23.79
N GLY A 128 21.59 -2.54 24.99
CA GLY A 128 21.86 -3.65 25.90
C GLY A 128 20.64 -4.21 26.64
N GLY A 129 19.43 -3.74 26.35
CA GLY A 129 18.21 -4.17 27.05
C GLY A 129 18.19 -3.80 28.54
N MET A 130 19.00 -2.83 28.96
CA MET A 130 19.12 -2.41 30.35
C MET A 130 17.98 -1.45 30.69
N TRP A 131 16.97 -1.96 31.40
CA TRP A 131 15.86 -1.13 31.88
C TRP A 131 16.29 -0.24 33.04
N PRO A 132 15.83 1.03 33.10
CA PRO A 132 16.10 1.89 34.25
C PRO A 132 15.47 1.30 35.52
N GLU A 133 16.22 1.28 36.63
CA GLU A 133 15.86 0.53 37.83
C GLU A 133 14.71 1.11 38.67
N ARG A 134 14.10 2.24 38.27
CA ARG A 134 12.84 2.79 38.83
C ARG A 134 12.35 3.98 37.98
N PRO A 135 11.03 4.27 37.97
CA PRO A 135 10.54 5.56 37.48
C PRO A 135 11.04 6.67 38.42
N LYS A 136 11.61 7.74 37.85
CA LYS A 136 11.80 9.02 38.56
C LYS A 136 10.54 9.85 38.48
#